data_AF-A0A822MRC1-F1
#
_entry.id   AF-A0A822MRC1-F1
#
_cell.length_a   1.000
_cell.length_b   1.000
_cell.length_c   1.000
_cell.angle_alpha   90.00
_cell.angle_beta   90.00
_cell.angle_gamma   90.00
#
_symmetry.space_group_name_H-M   'P 1'
#
loop_
_entity.id
_entity.type
_entity.pdbx_description
1 polymer ?
#
loop_
_entity_poly.entity_id
_entity_poly.type
_entity_poly.pdbx_seq_one_letter_code
_entity_poly.pdbx_strand_id
1 'polypeptide(L)'
;MTFDYLNHRNGQTESLVLSPEALITRMIEQIPDKHFKMIRYFGFLSNRRHSEMLSKVYDALGIAPEGSPEIQSYAAMLKENVKVDPFEFILCV
;
A
#
# COMPACT_ATOMS: atom_id res chain seq x y z
N MET A 1 -9.27 -30.23 -3.03
CA MET A 1 -10.21 -29.49 -2.16
C MET A 1 -10.69 -28.27 -2.93
N THR A 2 -11.96 -27.91 -2.80
CA THR A 2 -12.57 -26.76 -3.50
C THR A 2 -12.81 -25.64 -2.49
N PHE A 3 -12.44 -24.41 -2.86
CA PHE A 3 -12.55 -23.21 -2.03
C PHE A 3 -13.33 -22.15 -2.78
N ASP A 4 -14.35 -21.59 -2.15
CA ASP A 4 -15.10 -20.47 -2.70
C ASP A 4 -14.54 -19.15 -2.12
N TYR A 5 -14.29 -18.17 -2.99
CA TYR A 5 -13.78 -16.86 -2.60
C TYR A 5 -14.47 -15.73 -3.36
N LEU A 6 -14.54 -14.55 -2.76
CA LEU A 6 -15.05 -13.34 -3.42
C LEU A 6 -13.95 -12.69 -4.26
N ASN A 7 -14.15 -12.61 -5.57
CA ASN A 7 -13.25 -11.89 -6.45
C ASN A 7 -13.58 -10.39 -6.41
N HIS A 8 -12.76 -9.61 -5.71
CA HIS A 8 -12.96 -8.17 -5.56
C HIS A 8 -12.78 -7.35 -6.86
N ARG A 9 -12.30 -7.94 -7.96
CA ARG A 9 -12.18 -7.25 -9.25
C ARG A 9 -13.51 -7.17 -10.00
N ASN A 10 -14.31 -8.24 -9.95
CA ASN A 10 -15.60 -8.34 -10.63
C ASN A 10 -16.80 -8.41 -9.67
N GLY A 11 -16.55 -8.53 -8.36
CA GLY A 11 -17.56 -8.63 -7.32
C GLY A 11 -18.28 -9.98 -7.25
N GLN A 12 -17.79 -11.01 -7.94
CA GLN A 12 -18.45 -12.32 -8.03
C GLN A 12 -17.76 -13.36 -7.15
N THR A 13 -18.53 -14.33 -6.67
CA THR A 13 -17.99 -15.50 -5.97
C THR A 13 -17.50 -16.52 -6.98
N GLU A 14 -16.24 -16.93 -6.84
CA GLU A 14 -15.58 -17.90 -7.71
C GLU A 14 -15.08 -19.09 -6.89
N SER A 15 -15.00 -20.27 -7.52
CA SER A 15 -14.52 -21.50 -6.90
C SER A 15 -13.14 -21.87 -7.43
N LEU A 16 -12.25 -22.29 -6.54
CA LEU A 16 -10.88 -22.70 -6.84
C LEU A 16 -10.63 -24.11 -6.32
N VAL A 17 -10.17 -25.01 -7.19
CA VAL A 17 -9.77 -26.37 -6.82
C VAL A 17 -8.26 -26.43 -6.63
N LEU A 18 -7.80 -26.82 -5.44
CA LEU A 18 -6.39 -26.96 -5.09
C LEU A 18 -6.09 -28.31 -4.43
N SER A 19 -4.85 -28.79 -4.59
CA SER A 19 -4.31 -29.84 -3.72
C SER A 19 -3.97 -29.27 -2.34
N PRO A 20 -3.92 -30.12 -1.29
CA PRO A 20 -3.51 -29.67 0.05
C PRO A 20 -2.12 -29.02 0.07
N GLU A 21 -1.15 -29.56 -0.69
CA GLU A 21 0.21 -29.00 -0.76
C GLU A 21 0.21 -27.60 -1.39
N ALA A 22 -0.49 -27.42 -2.51
CA ALA A 22 -0.58 -26.14 -3.19
C ALA A 22 -1.26 -25.07 -2.34
N LEU A 23 -2.22 -25.46 -1.49
CA LEU A 23 -2.84 -24.56 -0.53
C LEU A 23 -1.83 -24.09 0.52
N ILE A 24 -1.08 -25.01 1.12
CA ILE A 24 -0.07 -24.70 2.14
C ILE A 24 0.99 -23.76 1.56
N THR A 25 1.51 -24.05 0.37
CA THR A 25 2.49 -23.18 -0.30
C THR A 25 1.98 -21.76 -0.47
N ARG A 26 0.75 -21.59 -0.97
CA ARG A 26 0.14 -20.25 -1.15
C ARG A 26 -0.10 -19.52 0.15
N MET A 27 -0.43 -20.23 1.23
CA MET A 27 -0.56 -19.60 2.56
C MET A 27 0.79 -19.11 3.07
N ILE A 28 1.86 -19.88 2.86
CA ILE A 28 3.22 -19.49 3.26
C ILE A 28 3.72 -18.28 2.45
N GLU A 29 3.42 -18.23 1.14
CA GLU A 29 3.79 -17.10 0.27
C GLU A 29 3.21 -15.75 0.72
N GLN A 30 2.10 -15.75 1.46
CA GLN A 30 1.53 -14.51 2.02
C GLN A 30 2.30 -13.99 3.23
N ILE A 31 3.12 -14.84 3.86
CA ILE A 31 3.95 -14.44 5.00
C ILE A 31 5.21 -13.77 4.44
N PRO A 32 5.43 -12.48 4.71
CA PRO A 32 6.63 -11.79 4.25
C PRO A 32 7.88 -12.37 4.94
N ASP A 33 9.01 -12.36 4.23
CA ASP A 33 10.28 -12.82 4.79
C ASP A 33 10.64 -12.04 6.07
N LYS A 34 11.37 -12.69 6.98
CA LYS A 34 11.74 -12.17 8.31
C LYS A 34 12.45 -10.80 8.29
N HIS A 35 12.97 -10.37 7.14
CA HIS A 35 13.65 -9.09 6.95
C HIS A 35 13.04 -8.22 5.83
N PHE A 36 11.89 -8.63 5.28
CA PHE A 36 11.18 -7.81 4.31
C PHE A 36 10.58 -6.59 5.02
N LYS A 37 10.99 -5.39 4.60
CA LYS A 37 10.32 -4.16 5.05
C LYS A 37 8.89 -4.21 4.51
N MET A 38 7.92 -4.52 5.37
CA MET A 38 6.51 -4.39 5.03
C MET A 38 6.18 -2.92 4.75
N ILE A 39 6.26 -2.52 3.47
CA ILE A 39 5.65 -1.28 3.00
C ILE A 39 4.14 -1.52 3.04
N ARG A 40 3.48 -0.98 4.07
CA ARG A 40 2.03 -1.12 4.19
C ARG A 40 1.37 -0.32 3.06
N TYR A 41 1.01 -1.01 1.97
CA TYR A 41 0.04 -0.50 1.00
C TYR A 41 -1.34 -0.49 1.66
N PHE A 42 -1.55 0.40 2.62
CA PHE A 42 -2.90 0.71 3.05
C PHE A 42 -3.62 1.30 1.84
N GLY A 43 -4.50 0.52 1.21
CA GLY A 43 -5.10 0.87 -0.08
C GLY A 43 -5.85 2.21 -0.08
N PHE A 44 -6.29 2.69 1.08
CA PHE A 44 -6.86 4.02 1.26
C PHE A 44 -5.86 5.09 1.70
N LEU A 45 -4.67 4.74 2.23
CA LEU A 45 -3.57 5.68 2.50
C LEU A 45 -2.54 5.73 1.36
N SER A 46 -2.74 4.96 0.29
CA SER A 46 -2.00 5.13 -0.94
C SER A 46 -2.28 6.53 -1.48
N ASN A 47 -1.24 7.31 -1.82
CA ASN A 47 -1.38 8.72 -2.22
C ASN A 47 -2.49 8.97 -3.26
N ARG A 48 -2.74 8.00 -4.15
CA ARG A 48 -3.77 8.06 -5.19
C ARG A 48 -5.21 8.07 -4.65
N ARG A 49 -5.50 7.34 -3.56
CA ARG A 49 -6.85 7.26 -2.96
C ARG A 49 -6.96 7.92 -1.60
N HIS A 50 -5.83 8.35 -1.04
CA HIS A 50 -5.74 9.02 0.25
C HIS A 50 -6.58 10.28 0.31
N SER A 51 -6.45 11.19 -0.65
CA SER A 51 -7.22 12.44 -0.64
C SER A 51 -8.73 12.21 -0.64
N GLU A 52 -9.22 11.31 -1.52
CA GLU A 52 -10.65 11.03 -1.66
C GLU A 52 -11.24 10.28 -0.46
N MET A 53 -10.51 9.31 0.08
CA MET A 53 -11.02 8.46 1.17
C MET A 53 -10.83 9.11 2.54
N LEU A 54 -9.76 9.87 2.73
CA LEU A 54 -9.49 10.57 4.00
C LEU A 54 -10.55 11.64 4.28
N SER A 55 -11.03 12.36 3.26
CA SER A 55 -12.15 13.31 3.42
C SER A 55 -13.36 12.63 4.04
N LYS A 56 -13.75 11.46 3.51
CA LYS A 56 -14.90 10.70 4.03
C LYS A 56 -14.69 10.21 5.46
N VAL A 57 -13.46 9.90 5.84
CA VAL A 57 -13.11 9.50 7.21
C VAL A 57 -13.24 10.71 8.15
N TYR A 58 -12.76 11.89 7.76
CA TYR A 58 -12.93 13.11 8.55
C TYR A 58 -14.40 13.49 8.72
N ASP A 59 -15.19 13.40 7.65
CA ASP A 59 -16.64 13.63 7.69
C ASP A 59 -17.33 12.65 8.66
N ALA A 60 -16.97 11.37 8.61
CA ALA A 60 -17.53 10.35 9.50
C ALA A 60 -17.12 10.54 10.97
N LEU A 61 -15.93 11.10 11.22
CA LEU A 61 -15.41 11.38 12.56
C LEU A 61 -15.82 12.76 13.09
N GLY A 62 -16.44 13.61 12.26
CA GLY A 62 -16.81 14.98 12.63
C GLY A 62 -15.60 15.89 12.88
N ILE A 63 -14.45 15.57 12.30
CA ILE A 63 -13.20 16.31 12.47
C ILE A 63 -13.07 17.28 11.29
N ALA A 64 -12.87 18.58 11.58
CA ALA A 64 -12.54 19.52 10.53
C ALA A 64 -11.15 19.18 9.95
N PRO A 65 -10.99 19.09 8.62
CA PRO A 65 -9.67 18.84 8.04
C PRO A 65 -8.75 20.01 8.42
N GLU A 66 -7.71 19.74 9.20
CA GLU A 66 -6.62 20.70 9.36
C GLU A 66 -6.02 20.99 7.98
N GLY A 67 -5.65 22.25 7.74
CA GLY A 67 -4.97 22.64 6.51
C GLY A 67 -3.83 21.67 6.24
N SER A 68 -3.70 21.22 4.98
CA SER A 68 -2.64 20.28 4.62
C SER A 68 -1.32 20.83 5.17
N PRO A 69 -0.60 20.11 6.04
CA PRO A 69 0.76 20.54 6.36
C PRO A 69 1.50 20.69 5.02
N GLU A 70 2.38 21.68 4.90
CA GLU A 70 3.36 21.66 3.81
C GLU A 70 4.21 20.41 4.03
N ILE A 71 3.75 19.28 3.49
CA ILE A 71 4.48 18.04 3.52
C ILE A 71 5.60 18.28 2.51
N GLN A 72 6.76 18.71 3.01
CA GLN A 72 7.99 18.55 2.25
C GLN A 72 8.06 17.08 1.87
N SER A 73 8.00 16.81 0.56
CA SER A 73 8.18 15.45 0.08
C SER A 73 9.48 14.87 0.67
N TYR A 74 9.53 13.56 0.88
CA TYR A 74 10.76 12.91 1.35
C TYR A 74 11.98 13.30 0.51
N ALA A 75 11.78 13.51 -0.80
CA ALA A 75 12.81 14.00 -1.69
C ALA A 75 13.25 15.46 -1.41
N ALA A 76 12.30 16.35 -1.14
CA ALA A 76 12.60 17.73 -0.73
C ALA A 76 13.36 17.76 0.60
N MET A 77 12.93 16.94 1.57
CA MET A 77 13.59 16.80 2.86
C MET A 77 15.02 16.28 2.71
N LEU A 78 15.26 15.28 1.85
CA LEU A 78 16.61 14.76 1.56
C LEU A 78 17.51 15.81 0.91
N LYS A 79 16.97 16.53 -0.07
CA LYS A 79 17.71 17.57 -0.80
C LYS A 79 18.10 18.73 0.11
N GLU A 80 17.24 19.12 1.04
CA GLU A 80 17.51 20.21 1.98
C GLU A 80 18.44 19.79 3.12
N ASN A 81 18.15 18.66 3.78
CA ASN A 81 18.87 18.26 4.99
C ASN A 81 20.21 17.56 4.71
N VAL A 82 20.26 16.73 3.67
CA VAL A 82 21.42 15.88 3.35
C VAL A 82 22.20 16.43 2.15
N LYS A 83 21.66 17.44 1.44
CA LYS A 83 22.22 18.01 0.20
C LYS A 83 22.48 16.96 -0.89
N VAL A 84 21.75 15.84 -0.83
CA VAL A 84 21.80 14.78 -1.84
C VAL A 84 20.49 14.84 -2.60
N ASP A 85 20.57 15.04 -3.92
CA ASP A 85 19.39 14.97 -4.78
C ASP A 85 19.07 13.49 -5.05
N PRO A 86 17.93 12.96 -4.54
CA PRO A 86 17.57 11.57 -4.75
C PRO A 86 17.20 11.25 -6.21
N PHE A 87 17.09 12.27 -7.08
CA PHE A 87 16.89 12.12 -8.51
C PHE A 87 18.19 12.27 -9.33
N GLU A 88 19.29 12.73 -8.72
CA GLU A 88 20.61 12.61 -9.35
C GLU A 88 21.09 11.16 -9.20
N PHE A 89 21.03 10.43 -10.31
CA PHE A 89 21.52 9.06 -10.37
C PHE A 89 23.06 9.06 -10.42
N ILE A 90 23.72 8.37 -9.47
CA ILE A 90 25.19 8.16 -9.45
C ILE A 90 25.72 7.47 -10.74
N LEU A 91 24.84 6.88 -11.55
CA LEU A 91 25.21 6.09 -12.75
C LEU A 91 24.76 6.70 -14.08
N CYS A 92 24.32 7.96 -14.12
CA CYS A 92 24.11 8.67 -15.38
C CYS A 92 25.32 9.58 -15.66
N VAL A 93 26.36 8.98 -16.25
CA VAL A 93 27.35 9.64 -17.11
C VAL A 93 26.88 9.51 -18.55
#